data_AF-T1CE05-F1
#
_entry.id   AF-T1CE05-F1
#
_cell.length_a   1.000
_cell.length_b   1.000
_cell.length_c   1.000
_cell.angle_alpha   90.00
_cell.angle_beta   90.00
_cell.angle_gamma   90.00
#
_symmetry.space_group_name_H-M   'P 1'
#
loop_
_entity.id
_entity.type
_entity.pdbx_description
1 polymer ?
#
loop_
_entity_poly.entity_id
_entity_poly.type
_entity_poly.pdbx_seq_one_letter_code
_entity_poly.pdbx_strand_id
1 'polypeptide(L)' 'MLDVDGVLTDGRLYYGLRGEALKVFHVRDGAGLKQLCAAGMVVAVISGRRSPMTRRRCRELGIRHVIQGVADKQGALQ' A
#
# COMPACT_ATOMS: atom_id res chain seq x y z
N MET A 1 8.59 -5.30 -4.89
CA MET A 1 7.89 -5.01 -3.61
C MET A 1 7.85 -3.51 -3.41
N LEU A 2 6.75 -2.97 -2.86
CA LEU A 2 6.59 -1.54 -2.52
C LEU A 2 6.26 -1.35 -1.04
N ASP A 3 6.73 -0.25 -0.47
CA ASP A 3 6.19 0.29 0.79
C ASP A 3 4.96 1.16 0.51
N VAL A 4 4.31 1.65 1.57
CA VAL A 4 3.13 2.51 1.47
C VAL A 4 3.43 3.92 1.95
N ASP A 5 3.83 4.08 3.20
CA ASP A 5 4.13 5.38 3.81
C ASP A 5 5.44 5.93 3.23
N GLY A 6 5.39 7.05 2.52
CA GLY A 6 6.56 7.65 1.84
C GLY A 6 6.89 7.06 0.46
N VAL A 7 6.14 6.06 -0.02
CA VAL A 7 6.29 5.50 -1.38
C VAL A 7 5.01 5.64 -2.18
N LEU A 8 3.94 4.94 -1.78
CA LEU A 8 2.61 5.07 -2.42
C LEU A 8 1.82 6.28 -1.90
N THR A 9 2.40 7.00 -0.95
CA THR A 9 1.88 8.19 -0.29
C THR A 9 3.04 9.16 -0.10
N ASP A 10 2.74 10.41 0.17
CA ASP A 10 3.74 11.44 0.50
C ASP A 10 4.27 11.34 1.95
N GLY A 11 3.94 10.25 2.66
CA GLY A 11 4.37 10.02 4.05
C GLY A 11 3.56 10.78 5.11
N ARG A 12 2.58 11.60 4.71
CA ARG A 12 1.71 12.30 5.65
C ARG A 12 0.70 11.36 6.27
N LEU A 13 0.43 11.56 7.56
CA LEU A 13 -0.58 10.86 8.33
C LEU A 13 -1.59 11.87 8.85
N TYR A 14 -2.87 11.64 8.55
CA TYR A 14 -3.96 12.51 8.98
C TYR A 14 -4.80 11.74 10.00
N TYR A 15 -5.01 12.33 11.17
CA TYR A 15 -5.82 11.76 12.24
C TYR A 15 -6.97 12.71 12.60
N GLY A 16 -8.15 12.14 12.79
CA GLY A 16 -9.32 12.84 13.31
C GLY A 16 -9.44 12.71 14.83
N LEU A 17 -10.27 13.57 15.42
CA LEU A 17 -10.49 13.63 16.87
C LEU A 17 -11.14 12.37 17.45
N ARG A 18 -11.78 11.52 16.61
CA ARG A 18 -12.48 10.31 17.05
C ARG A 18 -11.74 9.03 16.62
N GLY A 19 -10.46 9.14 16.26
CA GLY A 19 -9.64 8.02 15.82
C GLY A 19 -9.75 7.71 14.32
N GLU A 20 -10.35 8.60 13.52
CA GLU A 20 -10.28 8.48 12.07
C GLU A 20 -8.82 8.57 11.61
N ALA A 21 -8.49 7.79 10.58
CA ALA A 21 -7.20 7.90 9.90
C ALA A 21 -7.45 8.04 8.40
N LEU A 22 -6.81 9.00 7.76
CA LEU A 22 -6.83 9.17 6.31
C LEU A 22 -5.46 8.90 5.70
N LYS A 23 -5.48 8.32 4.50
CA LYS A 23 -4.31 8.02 3.69
C LYS A 23 -4.59 8.45 2.26
N VAL A 24 -3.73 9.32 1.74
CA VAL A 24 -3.85 9.90 0.40
C VAL A 24 -2.92 9.16 -0.54
N PHE A 25 -3.45 8.67 -1.66
CA PHE A 25 -2.72 7.97 -2.69
C PHE A 25 -2.74 8.76 -4.00
N HIS A 26 -1.73 8.56 -4.84
CA HIS A 26 -1.64 9.25 -6.11
C HIS A 26 -2.30 8.44 -7.25
N VAL A 27 -3.06 9.11 -8.11
CA VAL A 27 -3.83 8.45 -9.18
C VAL A 27 -2.92 7.92 -10.29
N ARG A 28 -1.85 8.64 -10.64
CA ARG A 28 -0.92 8.23 -11.72
C ARG A 28 -0.20 6.93 -11.35
N ASP A 29 0.20 6.80 -10.10
CA ASP A 29 0.86 5.59 -9.59
C ASP A 29 -0.08 4.39 -9.69
N GLY A 30 -1.37 4.61 -9.41
CA GLY A 30 -2.40 3.59 -9.59
C GLY A 30 -2.55 3.11 -11.03
N ALA A 31 -2.48 4.02 -12.01
CA ALA A 31 -2.52 3.65 -13.42
C ALA A 31 -1.31 2.79 -13.80
N GLY A 32 -0.10 3.19 -13.41
CA GLY A 32 1.12 2.41 -13.63
C GLY A 32 1.02 1.03 -12.99
N LEU A 33 0.64 0.94 -11.72
CA LEU A 33 0.52 -0.34 -11.01
C LEU A 33 -0.50 -1.28 -11.66
N LYS A 34 -1.64 -0.76 -12.14
CA LYS A 34 -2.60 -1.56 -12.89
C LYS A 34 -2.00 -2.10 -14.19
N GLN A 35 -1.22 -1.29 -14.92
CA GLN A 35 -0.54 -1.74 -16.13
C GLN A 35 0.48 -2.84 -15.84
N LEU A 36 1.27 -2.71 -14.76
CA LEU A 36 2.21 -3.75 -14.34
C LEU A 36 1.49 -5.07 -13.99
N CYS A 37 0.40 -4.98 -13.21
CA CYS A 37 -0.43 -6.14 -12.90
C CYS A 37 -1.04 -6.77 -14.16
N ALA A 38 -1.53 -5.97 -15.10
CA ALA A 38 -2.09 -6.44 -16.37
C ALA A 38 -1.04 -7.09 -17.29
N ALA A 39 0.21 -6.64 -17.21
CA ALA A 39 1.36 -7.25 -17.89
C ALA A 39 1.83 -8.57 -17.24
N GLY A 40 1.10 -9.08 -16.24
CA GLY A 40 1.43 -10.33 -15.54
C GLY A 40 2.51 -10.17 -14.47
N MET A 41 2.98 -8.95 -14.19
CA MET A 41 3.98 -8.76 -13.15
C MET A 41 3.39 -8.91 -11.75
N VAL A 42 4.13 -9.61 -10.89
CA VAL A 42 3.76 -9.79 -9.50
C VAL A 42 4.13 -8.53 -8.72
N VAL A 43 3.12 -7.75 -8.35
CA VAL A 43 3.26 -6.62 -7.44
C VAL A 43 2.92 -7.06 -6.02
N ALA A 44 3.80 -6.70 -5.07
CA ALA A 44 3.61 -6.95 -3.65
C ALA A 44 3.80 -5.66 -2.83
N VAL A 45 2.99 -5.50 -1.79
CA VAL A 45 3.04 -4.38 -0.84
C VAL A 45 3.36 -4.91 0.57
N ILE A 46 4.39 -4.34 1.20
CA ILE A 46 4.75 -4.62 2.61
C ILE A 46 4.84 -3.30 3.37
N SER A 47 3.95 -3.15 4.36
CA SER A 47 3.89 -1.94 5.21
C SER A 47 4.07 -2.27 6.68
N GLY A 48 4.77 -1.39 7.40
CA GLY A 48 4.85 -1.44 8.85
C GLY A 48 3.53 -1.14 9.55
N ARG A 49 2.61 -0.42 8.90
CA ARG A 49 1.32 -0.01 9.50
C ARG A 49 0.20 -0.92 9.02
N ARG A 50 -0.79 -1.15 9.88
CA ARG A 50 -2.08 -1.78 9.51
C ARG A 50 -3.09 -0.69 9.22
N SER A 51 -3.62 -0.67 7.99
CA SER A 51 -4.66 0.26 7.57
C SER A 51 -5.69 -0.43 6.65
N PRO A 52 -6.99 -0.32 6.94
CA PRO A 52 -8.06 -0.72 6.02
C PRO A 52 -7.96 -0.01 4.66
N MET A 53 -7.48 1.24 4.64
CA MET A 53 -7.35 2.04 3.42
C MET A 53 -6.30 1.44 2.47
N THR A 54 -5.17 0.98 3.01
CA THR A 54 -4.15 0.27 2.22
C THR A 54 -4.72 -1.00 1.60
N ARG A 55 -5.48 -1.82 2.37
CA ARG A 55 -6.10 -3.05 1.82
C ARG A 55 -7.06 -2.72 0.69
N ARG A 56 -7.93 -1.73 0.90
CA ARG A 56 -8.91 -1.29 -0.09
C ARG A 56 -8.21 -0.84 -1.38
N ARG A 57 -7.19 0.02 -1.26
CA ARG A 57 -6.45 0.54 -2.42
C ARG A 57 -5.74 -0.57 -3.18
N CYS A 58 -5.07 -1.50 -2.49
CA CYS A 58 -4.41 -2.63 -3.14
C CYS A 58 -5.40 -3.51 -3.91
N ARG A 59 -6.58 -3.77 -3.33
CA ARG A 59 -7.66 -4.51 -3.99
C ARG A 59 -8.15 -3.81 -5.27
N GLU A 60 -8.34 -2.49 -5.23
CA GLU A 60 -8.74 -1.69 -6.41
C GLU A 60 -7.70 -1.73 -7.54
N LEU A 61 -6.42 -1.90 -7.19
CA LEU A 61 -5.30 -1.99 -8.14
C LEU A 61 -5.01 -3.42 -8.62
N GLY A 62 -5.67 -4.44 -8.05
CA GLY A 62 -5.41 -5.84 -8.37
C GLY A 62 -4.14 -6.43 -7.71
N ILE A 63 -3.59 -5.75 -6.70
CA ILE A 63 -2.42 -6.22 -5.96
C ILE A 63 -2.86 -7.29 -4.96
N ARG A 64 -2.41 -8.53 -5.19
CA ARG A 64 -2.81 -9.71 -4.39
C ARG A 64 -1.93 -9.94 -3.16
N HIS A 65 -0.65 -9.59 -3.25
CA HIS A 65 0.31 -9.83 -2.17
C HIS A 65 0.43 -8.58 -1.29
N VAL A 66 -0.32 -8.56 -0.18
CA VAL A 66 -0.35 -7.41 0.74
C VAL A 66 -0.12 -7.86 2.17
N ILE A 67 1.02 -7.48 2.74
CA ILE A 67 1.41 -7.77 4.12
C ILE A 67 1.50 -6.45 4.89
N GLN A 68 0.88 -6.39 6.07
CA GLN A 68 0.79 -5.17 6.87
C GLN A 68 1.07 -5.46 8.34
N GLY A 69 1.54 -4.44 9.06
CA GLY A 69 1.95 -4.59 10.45
C GLY A 69 3.28 -5.31 10.58
N VAL A 70 4.18 -5.10 9.62
CA VAL A 70 5.47 -5.79 9.53
C VAL A 70 6.58 -4.83 9.97
N ALA A 71 7.14 -5.08 11.15
CA ALA A 71 8.30 -4.34 11.64
C ALA A 71 9.58 -4.78 10.92
N ASP A 72 9.79 -6.09 10.79
CA ASP A 72 10.89 -6.67 10.01
C ASP A 72 10.42 -7.08 8.61
N LYS A 73 10.75 -6.25 7.62
CA LYS A 73 10.40 -6.51 6.23
C LYS A 73 11.28 -7.58 5.59
N GLN A 74 12.49 -7.81 6.09
CA GLN A 74 13.37 -8.85 5.54
C GLN A 74 12.80 -10.24 5.86
N GLY A 75 12.38 -10.48 7.10
CA GLY A 75 11.69 -11.72 7.46
C GLY A 75 10.38 -11.94 6.70
N ALA A 76 9.66 -10.87 6.35
CA ALA A 76 8.42 -10.97 5.57
C ALA A 76 8.61 -11.19 4.05
N LEU A 77 9.85 -11.08 3.57
CA LEU A 77 10.22 -11.30 2.17
C LEU A 77 10.64 -12.74 1.86
N GLN A 78 10.71 -13.61 2.87
CA GLN A 78 11.06 -15.03 2.72
C GLN A 78 9.87 -15.88 2.28
#